data_AF-A0A920RKR4-F1
#
_entry.id   AF-A0A920RKR4-F1
#
_cell.length_a   1.000
_cell.length_b   1.000
_cell.length_c   1.000
_cell.angle_alpha   90.00
_cell.angle_beta   90.00
_cell.angle_gamma   90.00
#
_symmetry.space_group_name_H-M   'P 1'
#
loop_
_entity.id
_entity.type
_entity.pdbx_description
1 polymer ?
#
loop_
_entity_poly.entity_id
_entity_poly.type
_entity_poly.pdbx_seq_one_letter_code
_entity_poly.pdbx_strand_id
1 'polypeptide(L)'
;MAEFLDLERLVSRIDDGASVALPPDYSGCAMSAVRLLIERGVRNLKIITVPQGGLQVDWLIGAGCVENLESAAVTLGEHGLAPSIY
;
A
#
# COMPACT_ATOMS: atom_id res chain seq x y z
N MET A 1 -1.92 -7.50 24.75
CA MET A 1 -2.59 -6.21 25.04
C MET A 1 -2.40 -5.33 23.81
N ALA A 2 -3.46 -4.73 23.27
CA ALA A 2 -3.35 -3.83 22.12
C ALA A 2 -2.86 -2.45 22.60
N GLU A 3 -1.91 -1.86 21.85
CA GLU A 3 -1.44 -0.49 22.05
C GLU A 3 -2.24 0.45 21.12
N PHE A 4 -2.67 1.59 21.64
CA PHE A 4 -3.27 2.65 20.81
C PHE A 4 -2.20 3.68 20.46
N LEU A 5 -2.06 3.97 19.18
CA LEU A 5 -1.08 4.90 18.62
C LEU A 5 -1.79 5.85 17.66
N ASP A 6 -1.27 7.06 17.52
CA ASP A 6 -1.61 7.92 16.38
C ASP A 6 -1.05 7.32 15.08
N LEU A 7 -1.64 7.72 13.96
CA LEU A 7 -1.38 7.09 12.67
C LEU A 7 0.03 7.41 12.16
N GLU A 8 0.50 8.63 12.36
CA GLU A 8 1.82 9.09 11.98
C GLU A 8 2.90 8.25 12.67
N ARG A 9 2.74 7.99 13.97
CA ARG A 9 3.65 7.16 14.76
C ARG A 9 3.55 5.67 14.42
N LEU A 10 2.41 5.20 13.94
CA LEU A 10 2.29 3.85 13.41
C LEU A 10 3.04 3.72 12.08
N VAL A 11 2.81 4.64 11.15
CA VAL A 11 3.43 4.68 9.82
C VAL A 11 4.94 4.90 9.90
N SER A 12 5.43 5.66 10.89
CA SER A 12 6.87 5.87 11.09
C SER A 12 7.65 4.59 11.40
N ARG A 13 6.97 3.49 11.75
CA ARG A 13 7.57 2.17 12.00
C ARG A 13 7.77 1.34 10.72
N ILE A 14 7.27 1.82 9.57
CA ILE A 14 7.41 1.16 8.28
C ILE A 14 8.61 1.79 7.56
N ASP A 15 9.78 1.17 7.66
CA ASP A 15 11.00 1.70 7.06
C ASP A 15 11.12 1.37 5.56
N ASP A 16 12.08 2.02 4.89
CA ASP A 16 12.44 1.67 3.52
C ASP A 16 12.82 0.19 3.43
N GLY A 17 12.42 -0.49 2.36
CA GLY A 17 12.69 -1.92 2.20
C GLY A 17 11.73 -2.84 2.95
N ALA A 18 10.78 -2.30 3.74
CA ALA A 18 9.85 -3.11 4.52
C ALA A 18 8.91 -3.94 3.64
N SER A 19 8.62 -5.16 4.09
CA SER A 19 7.56 -5.99 3.54
C SER A 19 6.22 -5.64 4.18
N VAL A 20 5.25 -5.22 3.37
CA VAL A 20 3.95 -4.75 3.84
C VAL A 20 2.85 -5.55 3.16
N ALA A 21 2.01 -6.20 3.98
CA ALA A 21 0.82 -6.87 3.51
C ALA A 21 -0.33 -5.85 3.35
N LEU A 22 -0.93 -5.78 2.18
CA LEU A 22 -2.10 -4.93 1.91
C LEU A 22 -3.35 -5.79 1.68
N PRO A 23 -4.46 -5.45 2.35
CA PRO A 23 -5.73 -6.13 2.13
C PRO A 23 -6.31 -5.72 0.76
N PRO A 24 -7.24 -6.51 0.22
CA PRO A 24 -7.89 -6.22 -1.04
C PRO A 24 -8.88 -5.07 -0.85
N ASP A 25 -9.17 -4.34 -1.93
CA ASP A 25 -9.96 -3.10 -1.87
C ASP A 25 -11.34 -3.27 -1.24
N TYR A 26 -11.98 -4.44 -1.39
CA TYR A 26 -13.27 -4.75 -0.76
C TYR A 26 -13.21 -4.91 0.78
N SER A 27 -12.01 -4.93 1.37
CA SER A 27 -11.81 -5.02 2.82
C SER A 27 -11.59 -3.65 3.47
N GLY A 28 -11.78 -2.57 2.70
CA GLY A 28 -11.47 -1.21 3.13
C GLY A 28 -10.00 -0.87 2.93
N CYS A 29 -9.76 0.35 2.44
CA CYS A 29 -8.41 0.82 2.13
C CYS A 29 -7.86 1.68 3.27
N ALA A 30 -6.61 1.45 3.66
CA ALA A 30 -5.87 2.26 4.62
C ALA A 30 -5.31 3.54 3.96
N MET A 31 -6.15 4.28 3.22
CA MET A 31 -5.69 5.39 2.36
C MET A 31 -5.00 6.52 3.13
N SER A 32 -5.40 6.78 4.38
CA SER A 32 -4.70 7.75 5.24
C SER A 32 -3.27 7.30 5.55
N ALA A 33 -3.04 6.01 5.78
CA ALA A 33 -1.71 5.46 6.00
C ALA A 33 -0.87 5.49 4.71
N VAL A 34 -1.47 5.12 3.57
CA VAL A 34 -0.85 5.18 2.24
C VAL A 34 -0.39 6.59 1.92
N ARG A 35 -1.26 7.60 2.14
CA ARG A 35 -0.92 9.00 1.93
C ARG A 35 0.28 9.42 2.79
N LEU A 36 0.29 9.07 4.09
CA LEU A 36 1.39 9.42 4.98
C LEU A 36 2.71 8.72 4.60
N LEU A 37 2.65 7.47 4.12
CA LEU A 37 3.82 6.76 3.58
C LEU A 37 4.41 7.48 2.36
N ILE A 38 3.54 7.92 1.44
CA ILE A 38 3.92 8.69 0.25
C ILE A 38 4.53 10.04 0.65
N GLU A 39 3.87 10.80 1.54
CA GLU A 39 4.35 12.10 2.03
C GLU A 39 5.69 11.98 2.78
N ARG A 40 5.88 10.92 3.58
CA ARG A 40 7.16 10.61 4.24
C ARG A 40 8.27 10.28 3.24
N GLY A 41 7.91 9.88 2.02
CA GLY A 41 8.86 9.52 0.98
C GLY A 41 9.48 8.15 1.18
N VAL A 42 8.75 7.18 1.76
CA VAL A 42 9.23 5.80 1.91
C VAL A 42 9.55 5.19 0.53
N ARG A 43 10.58 4.36 0.48
CA ARG A 43 11.06 3.73 -0.76
C ARG A 43 11.29 2.23 -0.57
N ASN A 44 11.38 1.56 -1.71
CA ASN A 44 11.73 0.15 -1.80
C ASN A 44 10.80 -0.81 -1.04
N LEU A 45 9.52 -0.46 -0.88
CA LEU A 45 8.57 -1.34 -0.23
C LEU A 45 8.37 -2.62 -1.03
N LYS A 46 8.23 -3.73 -0.31
CA LYS A 46 7.90 -5.06 -0.87
C LYS A 46 6.45 -5.36 -0.53
N ILE A 47 5.56 -5.10 -1.47
CA ILE A 47 4.12 -5.19 -1.27
C ILE A 47 3.64 -6.62 -1.52
N ILE A 48 2.88 -7.17 -0.56
CA ILE A 48 2.21 -8.45 -0.69
C ILE A 48 0.71 -8.21 -0.58
N THR A 49 -0.04 -8.52 -1.63
CA THR A 49 -1.50 -8.37 -1.59
C THR A 49 -2.18 -9.66 -1.12
N VAL A 50 -3.29 -9.53 -0.40
CA VAL A 50 -3.90 -10.69 0.29
C VAL A 50 -5.41 -10.80 0.02
N PRO A 51 -5.87 -11.24 -1.17
CA PRO A 51 -5.08 -11.86 -2.25
C PRO A 51 -4.81 -10.98 -3.48
N GLN A 52 -5.52 -9.85 -3.62
CA GLN A 52 -5.42 -8.94 -4.76
C GLN A 52 -5.24 -7.50 -4.27
N GLY A 53 -4.60 -6.67 -5.08
CA GLY A 53 -4.41 -5.24 -4.82
C GLY A 53 -5.41 -4.38 -5.58
N GLY A 54 -5.46 -3.11 -5.22
CA GLY A 54 -6.16 -2.09 -5.99
C GLY A 54 -5.64 -0.69 -5.67
N LEU A 55 -6.50 0.24 -5.28
CA LEU A 55 -6.15 1.68 -5.19
C LEU A 55 -4.92 1.96 -4.31
N GLN A 56 -4.80 1.26 -3.17
CA GLN A 56 -3.67 1.43 -2.25
C GLN A 56 -2.33 1.06 -2.92
N VAL A 57 -2.33 -0.02 -3.69
CA VAL A 57 -1.15 -0.52 -4.41
C VAL A 57 -0.82 0.41 -5.57
N ASP A 58 -1.84 0.81 -6.35
CA ASP A 58 -1.68 1.71 -7.49
C ASP A 58 -1.03 3.04 -7.07
N TRP A 59 -1.51 3.65 -5.97
CA TRP A 59 -0.95 4.90 -5.45
C TRP A 59 0.49 4.76 -4.96
N LEU A 60 0.81 3.68 -4.25
CA LEU A 60 2.18 3.44 -3.78
C LEU A 60 3.15 3.20 -4.95
N ILE A 61 2.71 2.52 -6.00
CA ILE A 61 3.51 2.32 -7.22
C ILE A 61 3.68 3.64 -7.97
N GLY A 62 2.60 4.37 -8.22
CA GLY A 62 2.63 5.66 -8.92
C GLY A 62 3.48 6.72 -8.19
N ALA A 63 3.60 6.61 -6.86
CA ALA A 63 4.48 7.45 -6.04
C ALA A 63 5.96 6.98 -6.01
N GLY A 64 6.31 5.87 -6.66
CA GLY A 64 7.66 5.31 -6.65
C GLY A 64 8.07 4.71 -5.29
N CYS A 65 7.12 4.31 -4.46
CA CYS A 65 7.40 3.74 -3.13
C CYS A 65 7.73 2.24 -3.18
N VAL A 66 7.37 1.53 -4.25
CA VAL A 66 7.40 0.07 -4.33
C VAL A 66 8.59 -0.43 -5.15
N GLU A 67 9.36 -1.38 -4.61
CA GLU A 67 10.42 -2.11 -5.33
C GLU A 67 9.90 -3.44 -5.88
N ASN A 68 9.09 -4.17 -5.10
CA ASN A 68 8.56 -5.48 -5.49
C ASN A 68 7.08 -5.59 -5.13
N LEU A 69 6.32 -6.29 -5.99
CA LEU A 69 4.90 -6.59 -5.79
C LEU A 69 4.63 -8.08 -5.99
N GLU A 70 4.05 -8.70 -4.97
CA GLU A 70 3.47 -10.05 -5.03
C GLU A 70 1.95 -9.94 -4.97
N SER A 71 1.29 -10.29 -6.07
CA SER A 71 -0.16 -10.13 -6.20
C SER A 71 -0.77 -11.10 -7.20
N ALA A 72 -2.01 -11.55 -6.92
CA ALA A 72 -2.80 -12.29 -7.91
C ALA A 72 -3.32 -11.37 -9.02
N ALA A 73 -3.67 -10.12 -8.69
CA ALA A 73 -4.13 -9.09 -9.62
C ALA A 73 -4.07 -7.71 -8.94
N VAL A 74 -3.94 -6.64 -9.73
CA VAL A 74 -4.16 -5.27 -9.25
C VAL A 74 -5.22 -4.61 -10.13
N THR A 75 -6.37 -4.31 -9.53
CA THR A 75 -7.56 -3.82 -10.27
C THR A 75 -8.28 -2.75 -9.46
N LEU A 76 -9.03 -1.88 -10.13
CA LEU A 76 -9.91 -0.89 -9.49
C LEU A 76 -11.39 -1.34 -9.55
N GLY A 77 -11.64 -2.65 -9.65
CA GLY A 77 -12.98 -3.20 -9.78
C GLY A 77 -13.67 -2.71 -11.06
N GLU A 78 -14.90 -2.19 -10.92
CA GLU A 78 -15.66 -1.63 -12.04
C GLU A 78 -15.03 -0.38 -12.69
N HIS A 79 -14.06 0.25 -12.04
CA HIS A 79 -13.34 1.41 -12.57
C HIS A 79 -12.24 1.02 -13.56
N GLY A 80 -11.97 -0.29 -13.73
CA GLY A 80 -11.04 -0.82 -14.71
C GLY A 80 -9.68 -1.20 -14.13
N LEU A 81 -8.65 -1.09 -14.97
CA LEU A 81 -7.28 -1.49 -14.61
C LEU A 81 -6.60 -0.40 -13.77
N ALA A 82 -5.73 -0.83 -12.87
CA ALA A 82 -4.85 0.07 -12.14
C ALA A 82 -3.79 0.66 -13.10
N PRO A 83 -3.77 1.99 -13.31
CA PRO A 83 -2.94 2.61 -14.35
C PRO A 83 -1.43 2.56 -14.06
N SER A 84 -1.01 2.48 -12.80
CA SER A 84 0.39 2.60 -12.41
C SER A 84 1.16 1.27 -12.48
N ILE A 85 0.46 0.15 -12.76
CA ILE A 85 1.07 -1.18 -12.90
C ILE A 85 1.84 -1.37 -14.22
N TYR A 86 1.70 -0.47 -15.19
CA TYR A 86 2.21 -0.59 -16.55
C TYR A 86 3.30 0.42 -16.90
#